data_AF-U3AZH8-F1
#
_entry.id   AF-U3AZH8-F1
#
_cell.length_a   1.000
_cell.length_b   1.000
_cell.length_c   1.000
_cell.angle_alpha   90.00
_cell.angle_beta   90.00
_cell.angle_gamma   90.00
#
_symmetry.space_group_name_H-M   'P 1'
#
loop_
_entity.id
_entity.type
_entity.pdbx_description
1 polymer ?
#
loop_
_entity_poly.entity_id
_entity_poly.type
_entity_poly.pdbx_seq_one_letter_code
_entity_poly.pdbx_strand_id
1 'polypeptide(L)'
;MLTLKNLFYVLVFGGVMYVGIQQALEMGDSREWPTTEGVITASHITSSHKTSTEKGWHGNRYQYEVRVQYAYEVDGVSYSGNRLRIRPKNHSSEKNAQRELAEYPLGQRVRVYYNPKEPERSLLKHI
;
A
#
# COMPACT_ATOMS: atom_id res chain seq x y z
N MET A 1 2.83 28.69 31.49
CA MET A 1 1.74 28.70 30.50
C MET A 1 2.27 28.14 29.19
N LEU A 2 1.89 26.92 28.80
CA LEU A 2 2.17 26.45 27.44
C LEU A 2 1.25 27.22 26.48
N THR A 3 1.85 27.90 25.50
CA THR A 3 1.09 28.66 24.50
C THR A 3 0.45 27.69 23.49
N LEU A 4 -0.75 28.03 23.01
CA LEU A 4 -1.50 27.23 22.04
C LEU A 4 -0.66 26.92 20.77
N LYS A 5 0.27 27.83 20.45
CA LYS A 5 1.21 27.71 19.34
C LYS A 5 2.24 26.58 19.56
N ASN A 6 2.73 26.38 20.79
CA ASN A 6 3.65 25.29 21.13
C ASN A 6 2.93 23.93 21.06
N LEU A 7 1.64 23.89 21.43
CA LEU A 7 0.82 22.68 21.30
C LEU A 7 0.61 22.29 19.82
N PHE A 8 0.38 23.27 18.95
CA PHE A 8 0.28 23.05 17.51
C PHE A 8 1.57 22.48 16.91
N TYR A 9 2.74 23.04 17.26
CA TYR A 9 4.03 22.52 16.76
C TYR A 9 4.31 21.10 17.27
N VAL A 10 3.98 20.77 18.51
CA VAL A 10 4.14 19.40 19.05
C VAL A 10 3.21 18.41 18.33
N LEU A 11 1.98 18.80 18.01
CA LEU A 11 1.05 17.94 17.25
C LEU A 11 1.50 17.73 15.81
N VAL A 12 1.94 18.79 15.12
CA VAL A 12 2.45 18.68 13.74
C VAL A 12 3.75 17.87 13.70
N PHE A 13 4.69 18.15 14.60
CA PHE A 13 5.97 17.45 14.67
C PHE A 13 5.79 15.99 15.11
N GLY A 14 4.90 15.73 16.07
CA GLY A 14 4.50 14.40 16.49
C GLY A 14 3.80 13.61 15.38
N GLY A 15 2.95 14.25 14.59
CA GLY A 15 2.31 13.64 13.41
C GLY A 15 3.32 13.26 12.32
N VAL A 16 4.28 14.15 12.02
CA VAL A 16 5.36 13.87 11.06
C VAL A 16 6.30 12.76 11.57
N MET A 17 6.66 12.78 12.86
CA MET A 17 7.44 11.70 13.48
C MET A 17 6.68 10.38 13.52
N TYR A 18 5.36 10.38 13.78
CA TYR A 18 4.52 9.19 13.73
C TYR A 18 4.52 8.59 12.32
N VAL A 19 4.28 9.40 11.28
CA VAL A 19 4.35 8.96 9.88
C VAL A 19 5.76 8.49 9.49
N GLY A 20 6.81 9.12 10.03
CA GLY A 20 8.21 8.73 9.82
C GLY A 20 8.59 7.41 10.50
N ILE A 21 8.21 7.21 11.76
CA ILE A 21 8.42 5.96 12.53
C ILE A 21 7.62 4.83 11.88
N GLN A 22 6.41 5.11 11.44
CA GLN A 22 5.59 4.12 10.76
C GLN A 22 6.18 3.68 9.41
N GLN A 23 6.84 4.58 8.69
CA GLN A 23 7.59 4.23 7.48
C GLN A 23 8.93 3.53 7.79
N ALA A 24 9.57 3.87 8.90
CA ALA A 24 10.83 3.24 9.34
C ALA A 24 10.61 1.80 9.85
N LEU A 25 9.54 1.56 10.61
CA LEU A 25 9.13 0.22 11.06
C LEU A 25 8.68 -0.66 9.88
N GLU A 26 8.06 -0.08 8.85
CA GLU A 26 7.72 -0.80 7.60
C GLU A 26 8.98 -1.30 6.84
N MET A 27 10.13 -0.64 6.98
CA MET A 27 11.39 -1.06 6.33
C MET A 27 12.21 -2.05 7.17
N GLY A 28 12.05 -2.04 8.50
CA GLY A 28 12.88 -2.83 9.42
C GLY A 28 12.61 -4.34 9.42
N ASP A 29 11.36 -4.77 9.32
CA ASP A 29 10.97 -6.15 9.70
C ASP A 29 10.07 -6.89 8.69
N SER A 30 9.80 -6.33 7.50
CA SER A 30 8.90 -7.00 6.53
C SER A 30 9.34 -8.44 6.19
N ARG A 31 10.65 -8.74 6.27
CA ARG A 31 11.22 -10.07 6.01
C ARG A 31 10.70 -11.16 6.96
N GLU A 32 10.24 -10.80 8.15
CA GLU A 32 9.81 -11.74 9.19
C GLU A 32 8.32 -11.62 9.52
N TRP A 33 7.55 -10.86 8.72
CA TRP A 33 6.12 -10.74 8.96
C TRP A 33 5.44 -12.12 8.87
N PRO A 34 4.71 -12.54 9.90
CA PRO A 34 3.90 -13.75 9.86
C PRO A 34 2.85 -13.66 8.77
N THR A 35 2.34 -14.82 8.38
CA THR A 35 1.38 -14.93 7.28
C THR A 35 0.12 -15.63 7.72
N THR A 36 -1.01 -15.16 7.21
CA THR A 36 -2.32 -15.80 7.34
C THR A 36 -2.97 -15.99 5.96
N GLU A 37 -4.03 -16.79 5.89
CA GLU A 37 -4.86 -16.90 4.70
C GLU A 37 -5.82 -15.70 4.64
N GLY A 38 -5.95 -15.11 3.45
CA GLY A 38 -6.95 -14.08 3.16
C GLY A 38 -7.64 -14.33 1.83
N VAL A 39 -8.63 -13.51 1.51
CA VAL A 39 -9.44 -13.62 0.30
C VAL A 39 -9.51 -12.27 -0.40
N ILE A 40 -9.33 -12.27 -1.71
CA ILE A 40 -9.50 -11.07 -2.55
C ILE A 40 -10.97 -10.66 -2.55
N THR A 41 -11.26 -9.42 -2.13
CA THR A 41 -12.61 -8.83 -2.08
C THR A 41 -12.86 -7.83 -3.19
N ALA A 42 -11.80 -7.27 -3.79
CA ALA A 42 -11.90 -6.47 -5.02
C ALA A 42 -10.54 -6.40 -5.72
N SER A 43 -10.53 -6.28 -7.04
CA SER A 43 -9.32 -5.99 -7.81
C SER A 43 -9.67 -5.18 -9.06
N HIS A 44 -8.90 -4.13 -9.36
CA HIS A 44 -9.11 -3.26 -10.51
C HIS A 44 -7.84 -2.50 -10.90
N ILE A 45 -7.85 -1.87 -12.07
CA ILE A 45 -6.77 -0.98 -12.54
C ILE A 45 -7.19 0.47 -12.41
N THR A 46 -6.32 1.31 -11.88
CA THR A 46 -6.45 2.76 -11.91
C THR A 46 -5.41 3.35 -12.86
N SER A 47 -5.83 4.26 -13.74
CA SER A 47 -4.92 4.98 -14.64
C SER A 47 -4.75 6.43 -14.19
N SER A 48 -3.51 6.91 -14.15
CA SER A 48 -3.20 8.32 -13.95
C SER A 48 -2.44 8.88 -15.15
N HIS A 49 -2.70 10.15 -15.44
CA HIS A 49 -2.03 10.89 -16.48
C HIS A 49 -0.97 11.78 -15.85
N LYS A 50 0.30 11.60 -16.26
CA LYS A 50 1.36 12.52 -15.87
C LYS A 50 1.77 13.34 -17.09
N THR A 51 1.36 14.60 -17.11
CA THR A 51 1.96 15.59 -18.00
C THR A 51 3.31 15.98 -17.41
N SER A 52 4.40 15.56 -18.06
CA SER A 52 5.74 16.01 -17.67
C SER A 52 6.12 17.19 -18.55
N THR A 53 6.20 18.37 -17.95
CA THR A 53 6.65 19.61 -18.61
C THR A 53 8.16 19.77 -18.40
N GLU A 54 8.96 18.76 -18.73
CA GLU A 54 10.42 18.87 -18.67
C GLU A 54 11.02 18.94 -20.08
N LYS A 55 11.51 20.15 -20.40
CA LYS A 55 12.39 20.53 -21.53
C LYS A 55 12.36 19.59 -22.75
N GLY A 56 11.41 19.84 -23.65
CA GLY A 56 11.53 19.48 -25.07
C GLY A 56 10.87 18.17 -25.51
N TRP A 57 10.33 17.35 -24.61
CA TRP A 57 9.56 16.16 -24.96
C TRP A 57 8.08 16.32 -24.58
N HIS A 58 7.22 16.55 -25.58
CA HIS A 58 5.77 16.40 -25.40
C HIS A 58 5.40 14.91 -25.53
N GLY A 59 5.46 14.19 -24.41
CA GLY A 59 5.05 12.79 -24.34
C GLY A 59 3.86 12.60 -23.42
N ASN A 60 2.74 12.11 -23.97
CA ASN A 60 1.60 11.68 -23.16
C ASN A 60 1.98 10.38 -22.43
N ARG A 61 2.22 10.42 -21.11
CA ARG A 61 2.59 9.22 -20.35
C ARG A 61 1.46 8.81 -19.40
N TYR A 62 0.80 7.71 -19.76
CA TYR A 62 -0.12 7.02 -18.86
C TYR A 62 0.65 6.14 -17.88
N GLN A 63 0.18 6.11 -16.64
CA GLN A 63 0.63 5.18 -15.61
C GLN A 63 -0.57 4.38 -15.12
N TYR A 64 -0.46 3.06 -15.16
CA TYR A 64 -1.49 2.13 -14.72
C TYR A 64 -1.04 1.45 -13.43
N GLU A 65 -1.89 1.46 -12.42
CA GLU A 65 -1.63 0.84 -11.12
C GLU A 65 -2.69 -0.23 -10.86
N VAL A 66 -2.26 -1.40 -10.42
CA VAL A 66 -3.16 -2.48 -10.00
C VAL A 66 -3.51 -2.28 -8.54
N ARG A 67 -4.81 -2.14 -8.26
CA ARG A 67 -5.37 -1.99 -6.92
C ARG A 67 -6.10 -3.27 -6.54
N VAL A 68 -5.81 -3.78 -5.36
CA VAL A 68 -6.40 -5.01 -4.82
C VAL A 68 -6.85 -4.72 -3.41
N GLN A 69 -8.00 -5.26 -3.02
CA GLN A 69 -8.51 -5.30 -1.66
C GLN A 69 -8.68 -6.76 -1.27
N TYR A 70 -8.38 -7.06 -0.01
CA TYR A 70 -8.46 -8.40 0.54
C TYR A 70 -8.88 -8.35 2.00
N ALA A 71 -9.54 -9.41 2.45
CA ALA A 71 -9.90 -9.62 3.85
C ALA A 71 -9.12 -10.81 4.42
N TYR A 72 -8.79 -10.76 5.70
CA TYR A 72 -8.04 -11.79 6.42
C TYR A 72 -8.40 -11.77 7.90
N GLU A 73 -8.00 -12.81 8.61
CA GLU A 73 -8.27 -12.95 10.05
C GLU A 73 -6.97 -13.20 10.82
N VAL A 74 -6.85 -12.56 11.98
CA VAL A 74 -5.78 -12.78 12.95
C VAL A 74 -6.46 -12.91 14.32
N ASP A 75 -6.25 -14.05 14.99
CA ASP A 75 -6.79 -14.36 16.33
C ASP A 75 -8.32 -14.12 16.47
N GLY A 76 -9.11 -14.50 15.46
CA GLY A 76 -10.57 -14.31 15.48
C GLY A 76 -11.06 -12.92 15.07
N VAL A 77 -10.14 -11.98 14.78
CA VAL A 77 -10.46 -10.61 14.39
C VAL A 77 -10.27 -10.42 12.89
N SER A 78 -11.31 -9.95 12.21
CA SER A 78 -11.26 -9.67 10.77
C SER A 78 -10.59 -8.33 10.47
N TYR A 79 -9.70 -8.35 9.49
CA TYR A 79 -9.01 -7.19 8.95
C TYR A 79 -9.19 -7.12 7.44
N SER A 80 -8.94 -5.93 6.88
CA SER A 80 -8.89 -5.72 5.45
C SER A 80 -7.63 -4.96 5.07
N GLY A 81 -7.02 -5.33 3.95
CA GLY A 81 -5.85 -4.65 3.42
C GLY A 81 -6.01 -4.33 1.94
N ASN A 82 -5.16 -3.41 1.47
CA ASN A 82 -5.21 -2.93 0.08
C ASN A 82 -3.83 -2.75 -0.57
N ARG A 83 -2.77 -3.29 0.07
CA ARG A 83 -1.40 -3.15 -0.41
C ARG A 83 -0.95 -4.45 -1.07
N LEU A 84 -0.54 -4.35 -2.32
CA LEU A 84 0.07 -5.50 -2.97
C LEU A 84 1.50 -5.74 -2.46
N ARG A 85 2.24 -4.68 -2.20
CA ARG A 85 3.69 -4.65 -1.96
C ARG A 85 4.08 -3.34 -1.24
N ILE A 86 5.26 -3.28 -0.63
CA ILE A 86 5.74 -2.09 0.09
C ILE A 86 5.80 -0.84 -0.81
N ARG A 87 6.38 -0.98 -2.00
CA ARG A 87 6.48 0.10 -2.99
C ARG A 87 5.49 -0.11 -4.12
N PRO A 88 4.44 0.72 -4.26
CA PRO A 88 3.50 0.60 -5.36
C PRO A 88 4.22 0.54 -6.72
N LYS A 89 3.71 -0.31 -7.61
CA LYS A 89 4.28 -0.51 -8.95
C LYS A 89 3.33 0.06 -9.99
N ASN A 90 3.85 1.00 -10.78
CA ASN A 90 3.16 1.52 -11.94
C ASN A 90 3.63 0.82 -13.22
N HIS A 91 2.69 0.55 -14.11
CA HIS A 91 2.94 0.03 -15.45
C HIS A 91 2.80 1.15 -16.48
N SER A 92 3.66 1.15 -17.49
CA SER A 92 3.56 2.05 -18.65
C SER A 92 2.59 1.56 -19.71
N SER A 93 2.05 0.36 -19.56
CA SER A 93 1.13 -0.28 -20.51
C SER A 93 -0.03 -0.91 -19.76
N GLU A 94 -1.25 -0.64 -20.21
CA GLU A 94 -2.48 -1.24 -19.67
C GLU A 94 -2.42 -2.78 -19.75
N LYS A 95 -1.91 -3.33 -20.85
CA LYS A 95 -1.76 -4.79 -21.04
C LYS A 95 -0.85 -5.43 -19.97
N ASN A 96 0.15 -4.70 -19.47
CA ASN A 96 1.01 -5.21 -18.40
C ASN A 96 0.30 -5.14 -17.04
N ALA A 97 -0.48 -4.09 -16.80
CA ALA A 97 -1.32 -4.00 -15.62
C ALA A 97 -2.41 -5.08 -15.60
N GLN A 98 -3.05 -5.35 -16.74
CA GLN A 98 -4.05 -6.43 -16.89
C GLN A 98 -3.46 -7.81 -16.61
N ARG A 99 -2.21 -8.07 -17.05
CA ARG A 99 -1.51 -9.32 -16.75
C ARG A 99 -1.27 -9.51 -15.25
N GLU A 100 -0.88 -8.45 -14.55
CA GLU A 100 -0.71 -8.52 -13.08
C GLU A 100 -2.06 -8.60 -12.35
N LEU A 101 -3.09 -7.88 -12.82
CA LEU A 101 -4.44 -7.95 -12.26
C LEU A 101 -5.03 -9.37 -12.33
N ALA A 102 -4.75 -10.11 -13.42
CA ALA A 102 -5.21 -11.47 -13.62
C ALA A 102 -4.68 -12.47 -12.57
N GLU A 103 -3.63 -12.12 -11.83
CA GLU A 103 -3.13 -12.91 -10.69
C GLU A 103 -4.02 -12.79 -9.44
N TYR A 104 -4.98 -11.85 -9.43
CA TYR A 104 -5.81 -11.49 -8.28
C TYR A 104 -7.34 -11.49 -8.57
N PRO A 105 -7.94 -12.60 -9.03
CA PRO A 105 -9.39 -12.67 -9.19
C PRO A 105 -10.14 -12.56 -7.86
N LEU A 106 -11.37 -12.03 -7.93
CA LEU A 106 -12.29 -11.97 -6.80
C LEU A 106 -12.53 -13.36 -6.19
N GLY A 107 -12.50 -13.46 -4.86
CA GLY A 107 -12.72 -14.72 -4.14
C GLY A 107 -11.49 -15.64 -4.07
N GLN A 108 -10.38 -15.28 -4.71
CA GLN A 108 -9.15 -16.04 -4.64
C GLN A 108 -8.55 -16.01 -3.23
N ARG A 109 -8.11 -17.16 -2.75
CA ARG A 109 -7.31 -17.28 -1.53
C ARG A 109 -5.88 -16.81 -1.79
N VAL A 110 -5.38 -15.95 -0.90
CA VAL A 110 -4.05 -15.37 -0.99
C VAL A 110 -3.34 -15.44 0.36
N ARG A 111 -2.01 -15.48 0.31
CA ARG A 111 -1.19 -15.33 1.50
C ARG A 111 -1.08 -13.86 1.85
N VAL A 112 -1.47 -13.49 3.06
CA VAL A 112 -1.38 -12.12 3.58
C VAL A 112 -0.25 -12.06 4.59
N TYR A 113 0.72 -11.20 4.36
CA TYR A 113 1.78 -10.86 5.32
C TYR A 113 1.25 -9.70 6.16
N TYR A 114 1.29 -9.82 7.49
CA TYR A 114 0.80 -8.78 8.40
C TYR A 114 1.84 -8.43 9.45
N ASN A 115 1.80 -7.20 9.96
CA ASN A 115 2.62 -6.79 11.09
C ASN A 115 1.99 -7.34 12.39
N PRO A 116 2.67 -8.20 13.18
CA PRO A 116 2.08 -8.79 14.37
C PRO A 116 1.82 -7.77 15.48
N LYS A 117 2.50 -6.62 15.47
CA LYS A 117 2.26 -5.52 16.42
C LYS A 117 1.12 -4.61 15.97
N GLU A 118 0.77 -4.62 14.69
CA GLU A 118 -0.26 -3.75 14.11
C GLU A 118 -0.92 -4.46 12.92
N PRO A 119 -1.83 -5.43 13.17
CA PRO A 119 -2.33 -6.35 12.14
C PRO A 119 -3.10 -5.67 11.00
N GLU A 120 -3.59 -4.43 11.16
CA GLU A 120 -4.14 -3.65 10.03
C GLU A 120 -3.11 -3.35 8.93
N ARG A 121 -1.81 -3.44 9.25
CA ARG A 121 -0.74 -3.32 8.26
C ARG A 121 -0.47 -4.67 7.64
N SER A 122 -0.80 -4.78 6.36
CA SER A 122 -0.57 -5.99 5.60
C SER A 122 -0.17 -5.74 4.16
N LEU A 123 0.32 -6.79 3.50
CA LEU A 123 0.64 -6.82 2.08
C LEU A 123 0.56 -8.25 1.51
N LEU A 124 0.42 -8.39 0.19
CA LEU A 124 0.32 -9.70 -0.48
C LEU A 124 1.65 -10.24 -1.02
N LYS A 125 2.60 -9.36 -1.38
CA LYS A 125 3.90 -9.72 -1.98
C LYS A 125 5.04 -9.13 -1.16
N HIS A 126 5.74 -10.01 -0.46
CA HIS A 126 7.09 -9.75 0.04
C HIS A 126 8.09 -9.81 -1.14
N ILE A 127 9.13 -8.97 -1.14
CA ILE A 127 10.00 -8.69 -2.31
C ILE A 127 10.90 -9.87 -2.63
#